data_AF-A0A5R8Z1D5-F1
#
_entry.id   AF-A0A5R8Z1D5-F1
#
_cell.length_a   1.000
_cell.length_b   1.000
_cell.length_c   1.000
_cell.angle_alpha   90.00
_cell.angle_beta   90.00
_cell.angle_gamma   90.00
#
_symmetry.space_group_name_H-M   'P 1'
#
loop_
_entity.id
_entity.type
_entity.pdbx_description
1 polymer ?
#
loop_
_entity_poly.entity_id
_entity_poly.type
_entity_poly.pdbx_seq_one_letter_code
_entity_poly.pdbx_strand_id
1 'polypeptide(L)'
;MNSPRHPGTELRYPIPNDRGPGTADEQIEARGFEVWIRRHPAGGRPAEWLHDIRRFRAEVFYDQGRRPGFRVAQGEYADPQDLDLGAFHLTAHLDTTDEIVACVRLAPPGLGAGFQARRHLGGRAYAELLAELGASNAPVFEAGRLVVASGMQGRGLGGRMVAAMVATARALGASLVVCTSGTGHRQDVLFGRLGFHPCPGTDRYSTHYQDTVRVLAHRVSEGAYEFEAVTSKLRRGLDDLPRAEVARIPL
;
A
#
# COMPACT_ATOMS: atom_id res chain seq x y z
N MET A 1 2.79 -37.12 18.58
CA MET A 1 1.94 -36.79 17.43
C MET A 1 2.73 -35.83 16.55
N ASN A 2 3.22 -36.33 15.41
CA ASN A 2 4.10 -35.60 14.51
C ASN A 2 3.25 -34.72 13.57
N SER A 3 3.47 -33.40 13.60
CA SER A 3 2.92 -32.48 12.60
C SER A 3 3.56 -32.75 11.24
N PRO A 4 2.79 -32.77 10.14
CA PRO A 4 3.34 -32.96 8.81
C PRO A 4 4.11 -31.71 8.38
N ARG A 5 5.38 -31.89 8.01
CA ARG A 5 6.17 -30.86 7.32
C ARG A 5 5.65 -30.74 5.89
N HIS A 6 5.10 -29.59 5.53
CA HIS A 6 4.86 -29.25 4.14
C HIS A 6 6.19 -28.91 3.44
N PRO A 7 6.45 -29.42 2.23
CA PRO A 7 7.61 -29.02 1.44
C PRO A 7 7.35 -27.61 0.89
N GLY A 8 7.91 -26.59 1.54
CA GLY A 8 7.95 -25.24 1.00
C GLY A 8 8.99 -25.18 -0.11
N THR A 9 8.53 -24.98 -1.35
CA THR A 9 9.40 -24.60 -2.46
C THR A 9 9.91 -23.19 -2.17
N GLU A 10 11.15 -23.09 -1.70
CA GLU A 10 11.84 -21.83 -1.37
C GLU A 10 12.12 -21.05 -2.68
N LEU A 11 11.15 -20.25 -3.13
CA LEU A 11 11.36 -19.28 -4.21
C LEU A 11 12.24 -18.14 -3.66
N ARG A 12 13.56 -18.33 -3.76
CA ARG A 12 14.56 -17.31 -3.46
C ARG A 12 14.47 -16.21 -4.49
N TYR A 13 13.88 -15.07 -4.12
CA TYR A 13 14.06 -13.83 -4.86
C TYR A 13 15.50 -13.33 -4.64
N PRO A 14 16.23 -12.95 -5.70
CA PRO A 14 17.51 -12.29 -5.52
C PRO A 14 17.27 -10.98 -4.77
N ILE A 15 17.95 -10.83 -3.64
CA ILE A 15 18.18 -9.53 -3.00
C ILE A 15 19.11 -8.79 -3.96
N PRO A 16 18.75 -7.63 -4.54
CA PRO A 16 19.72 -6.80 -5.22
C PRO A 16 20.73 -6.35 -4.17
N ASN A 17 21.94 -6.89 -4.24
CA ASN A 17 23.07 -6.45 -3.43
C ASN A 17 23.73 -5.25 -4.11
N ASP A 18 24.00 -4.27 -3.27
CA ASP A 18 24.80 -3.05 -3.42
C ASP A 18 25.90 -3.00 -4.51
N ARG A 19 25.91 -1.87 -5.25
CA ARG A 19 27.05 -1.11 -5.83
C ARG A 19 27.47 -1.33 -7.31
N GLY A 20 26.94 -0.45 -8.18
CA GLY A 20 27.55 0.14 -9.41
C GLY A 20 26.99 -0.33 -10.78
N PRO A 21 27.04 0.48 -11.88
CA PRO A 21 26.99 1.93 -12.01
C PRO A 21 25.57 2.40 -12.40
N GLY A 22 25.03 3.32 -11.60
CA GLY A 22 23.66 3.83 -11.70
C GLY A 22 22.79 3.31 -10.56
N THR A 23 22.55 4.14 -9.55
CA THR A 23 21.64 3.79 -8.45
C THR A 23 20.25 3.45 -9.00
N ALA A 24 19.47 2.61 -8.31
CA ALA A 24 18.09 2.30 -8.72
C ALA A 24 17.23 3.58 -8.87
N ASP A 25 17.59 4.63 -8.13
CA ASP A 25 17.03 5.98 -8.26
C ASP A 25 17.36 6.64 -9.61
N GLU A 26 18.56 6.48 -10.15
CA GLU A 26 18.94 7.02 -11.48
C GLU A 26 18.15 6.37 -12.64
N GLN A 27 17.81 5.08 -12.53
CA GLN A 27 16.99 4.42 -13.55
C GLN A 27 15.51 4.81 -13.49
N ILE A 28 15.03 5.25 -12.32
CA ILE A 28 13.70 5.83 -12.17
C ILE A 28 13.69 7.28 -12.66
N GLU A 29 14.70 8.09 -12.33
CA GLU A 29 14.77 9.48 -12.80
C GLU A 29 14.83 9.60 -14.33
N ALA A 30 15.36 8.59 -15.03
CA ALA A 30 15.38 8.54 -16.49
C ALA A 30 13.99 8.31 -17.14
N ARG A 31 13.00 7.82 -16.38
CA ARG A 31 11.62 7.61 -16.84
C ARG A 31 10.73 8.38 -15.89
N GLY A 32 10.38 9.62 -16.21
CA GLY A 32 9.50 10.41 -15.35
C GLY A 32 8.22 9.62 -15.03
N PHE A 33 7.80 9.69 -13.77
CA PHE A 33 6.57 9.09 -13.29
C PHE A 33 5.65 10.18 -12.76
N GLU A 34 4.36 9.98 -12.93
CA GLU A 34 3.34 10.82 -12.33
C GLU A 34 2.50 10.01 -11.34
N VAL A 35 2.31 10.52 -10.13
CA VAL A 35 1.35 9.97 -9.17
C VAL A 35 0.03 10.68 -9.30
N TRP A 36 -1.01 9.90 -9.56
CA TRP A 36 -2.39 10.36 -9.55
C TRP A 36 -3.03 9.97 -8.23
N ILE A 37 -3.65 10.94 -7.57
CA ILE A 37 -4.33 10.75 -6.31
C ILE A 37 -5.80 11.02 -6.52
N ARG A 38 -6.62 9.98 -6.36
CA ARG A 38 -8.07 10.01 -6.59
C ARG A 38 -8.80 9.52 -5.37
N ARG A 39 -9.94 10.13 -5.06
CA ARG A 39 -10.83 9.66 -3.99
C ARG A 39 -12.12 9.15 -4.60
N HIS A 40 -12.49 7.92 -4.27
CA HIS A 40 -13.84 7.45 -4.58
C HIS A 40 -14.80 7.92 -3.49
N PRO A 41 -16.04 8.36 -3.80
CA PRO A 41 -17.06 8.60 -2.78
C PRO A 41 -17.37 7.32 -1.98
N ALA A 42 -17.78 7.45 -0.72
CA ALA A 42 -18.08 6.30 0.15
C ALA A 42 -19.34 5.53 -0.28
N GLY A 43 -20.22 6.16 -1.06
CA GLY A 43 -21.43 5.56 -1.61
C GLY A 43 -21.51 5.71 -3.12
N GLY A 44 -22.35 4.89 -3.75
CA GLY A 44 -22.60 4.91 -5.20
C GLY A 44 -21.93 3.75 -5.94
N ARG A 45 -22.16 3.71 -7.25
CA ARG A 45 -21.54 2.74 -8.15
C ARG A 45 -20.04 3.03 -8.25
N PRO A 46 -19.16 2.02 -8.27
CA PRO A 46 -17.74 2.21 -8.56
C PRO A 46 -17.55 2.95 -9.88
N ALA A 47 -16.73 4.01 -9.88
CA ALA A 47 -16.32 4.71 -11.08
C ALA A 47 -15.46 3.80 -11.99
N GLU A 48 -15.45 4.06 -13.30
CA GLU A 48 -14.68 3.27 -14.28
C GLU A 48 -13.20 3.20 -13.94
N TRP A 49 -12.59 4.33 -13.55
CA TRP A 49 -11.19 4.35 -13.13
C TRP A 49 -10.90 3.46 -11.91
N LEU A 50 -11.89 3.23 -11.04
CA LEU A 50 -11.71 2.32 -9.90
C LEU A 50 -11.76 0.86 -10.35
N HIS A 51 -12.52 0.54 -11.41
CA HIS A 51 -12.46 -0.77 -12.05
C HIS A 51 -11.07 -1.05 -12.64
N ASP A 52 -10.44 -0.04 -13.26
CA ASP A 52 -9.07 -0.18 -13.79
C ASP A 52 -8.05 -0.49 -12.69
N ILE A 53 -8.13 0.23 -11.56
CA ILE A 53 -7.27 -0.02 -10.40
C ILE A 53 -7.50 -1.43 -9.85
N ARG A 54 -8.76 -1.85 -9.71
CA ARG A 54 -9.11 -3.19 -9.19
C ARG A 54 -8.60 -4.31 -10.10
N ARG A 55 -8.69 -4.11 -11.42
CA ARG A 55 -8.13 -5.02 -12.43
C ARG A 55 -6.61 -5.07 -12.33
N PHE A 56 -5.94 -3.92 -12.34
CA PHE A 56 -4.47 -3.83 -12.19
C PHE A 56 -3.97 -4.55 -10.94
N ARG A 57 -4.59 -4.32 -9.78
CA ARG A 57 -4.21 -5.02 -8.53
C ARG A 57 -4.35 -6.53 -8.68
N ALA A 58 -5.46 -6.99 -9.25
CA ALA A 58 -5.73 -8.40 -9.43
C ALA A 58 -4.75 -9.07 -10.40
N GLU A 59 -4.37 -8.40 -11.49
CA GLU A 59 -3.33 -8.86 -12.41
C GLU A 59 -1.98 -9.03 -11.68
N VAL A 60 -1.54 -8.02 -10.92
CA VAL A 60 -0.28 -8.10 -10.16
C VAL A 60 -0.31 -9.17 -9.06
N PHE A 61 -1.46 -9.38 -8.42
CA PHE A 61 -1.60 -10.46 -7.44
C PHE A 61 -1.63 -11.84 -8.08
N TYR A 62 -2.31 -11.97 -9.23
CA TYR A 62 -2.40 -13.21 -9.98
C TYR A 62 -1.07 -13.59 -10.63
N ASP A 63 -0.22 -12.62 -11.00
CA ASP A 63 1.00 -12.80 -11.79
C ASP A 63 1.68 -14.16 -11.59
N GLN A 64 1.89 -14.86 -12.70
CA GLN A 64 2.40 -16.24 -12.75
C GLN A 64 1.58 -17.27 -11.96
N GLY A 65 0.28 -17.04 -11.76
CA GLY A 65 -0.63 -17.93 -11.02
C GLY A 65 -0.47 -17.88 -9.50
N ARG A 66 0.29 -16.92 -8.96
CA ARG A 66 0.63 -16.86 -7.51
C ARG A 66 -0.59 -16.80 -6.61
N ARG A 67 -1.65 -16.09 -7.02
CA ARG A 67 -2.91 -15.99 -6.28
C ARG A 67 -4.09 -16.23 -7.23
N PRO A 68 -4.46 -17.49 -7.49
CA PRO A 68 -5.42 -17.83 -8.53
C PRO A 68 -6.82 -17.22 -8.29
N GLY A 69 -7.18 -16.95 -7.02
CA GLY A 69 -8.46 -16.33 -6.66
C GLY A 69 -8.66 -14.89 -7.15
N PHE A 70 -7.63 -14.24 -7.71
CA PHE A 70 -7.76 -12.91 -8.35
C PHE A 70 -8.16 -12.97 -9.82
N ARG A 71 -8.20 -14.17 -10.40
CA ARG A 71 -8.79 -14.42 -11.71
C ARG A 71 -10.22 -14.89 -11.52
N VAL A 72 -11.18 -14.15 -12.05
CA VAL A 72 -12.61 -14.48 -11.95
C VAL A 72 -13.07 -15.33 -13.14
N ALA A 73 -14.34 -15.72 -13.14
CA ALA A 73 -14.96 -16.45 -14.24
C ALA A 73 -14.71 -15.72 -15.58
N GLN A 74 -14.59 -16.50 -16.67
CA GLN A 74 -14.30 -15.98 -18.03
C GLN A 74 -12.88 -15.42 -18.22
N GLY A 75 -12.01 -15.53 -17.21
CA GLY A 75 -10.59 -15.22 -17.32
C GLY A 75 -10.24 -13.75 -17.04
N GLU A 76 -11.21 -12.94 -16.62
CA GLU A 76 -11.01 -11.56 -16.18
C GLU A 76 -10.30 -11.48 -14.82
N TYR A 77 -9.83 -10.28 -14.45
CA TYR A 77 -9.14 -10.01 -13.18
C TYR A 77 -9.90 -8.97 -12.36
N ALA A 78 -10.16 -9.26 -11.09
CA ALA A 78 -10.82 -8.32 -10.19
C ALA A 78 -10.41 -8.50 -8.72
N ASP A 79 -10.12 -7.38 -8.04
CA ASP A 79 -9.90 -7.30 -6.58
C ASP A 79 -10.87 -6.28 -5.97
N PRO A 80 -12.19 -6.52 -5.98
CA PRO A 80 -13.13 -5.61 -5.33
C PRO A 80 -12.98 -5.69 -3.82
N GLN A 81 -12.84 -4.54 -3.16
CA GLN A 81 -12.99 -4.44 -1.71
C GLN A 81 -13.95 -3.31 -1.35
N ASP A 82 -14.78 -3.53 -0.31
CA ASP A 82 -15.69 -2.51 0.22
C ASP A 82 -14.93 -1.23 0.63
N LEU A 83 -13.73 -1.41 1.21
CA LEU A 83 -12.81 -0.33 1.58
C LEU A 83 -12.32 0.52 0.39
N ASP A 84 -12.52 0.10 -0.85
CA ASP A 84 -12.17 0.94 -1.99
C ASP A 84 -13.08 2.16 -2.12
N LEU A 85 -14.32 2.04 -1.65
CA LEU A 85 -15.31 3.12 -1.67
C LEU A 85 -15.03 4.06 -0.49
N GLY A 86 -14.85 5.35 -0.76
CA GLY A 86 -14.52 6.36 0.25
C GLY A 86 -13.02 6.56 0.47
N ALA A 87 -12.18 5.65 -0.03
CA ALA A 87 -10.73 5.69 0.11
C ALA A 87 -10.05 6.55 -0.97
N PHE A 88 -8.83 6.96 -0.65
CA PHE A 88 -7.88 7.54 -1.60
C PHE A 88 -7.10 6.41 -2.28
N HIS A 89 -6.92 6.53 -3.58
CA HIS A 89 -6.12 5.62 -4.40
C HIS A 89 -5.01 6.43 -5.04
N LEU A 90 -3.77 6.05 -4.78
CA LEU A 90 -2.58 6.63 -5.37
C LEU A 90 -2.09 5.66 -6.44
N THR A 91 -2.03 6.10 -7.70
CA THR A 91 -1.54 5.30 -8.82
C THR A 91 -0.33 5.98 -9.45
N ALA A 92 0.75 5.22 -9.68
CA ALA A 92 1.86 5.71 -10.50
C ALA A 92 1.61 5.37 -11.96
N HIS A 93 1.87 6.35 -12.83
CA HIS A 93 1.79 6.26 -14.27
C HIS A 93 3.15 6.61 -14.87
N LEU A 94 3.48 6.01 -16.02
CA LEU A 94 4.65 6.43 -16.80
C LEU A 94 4.30 7.73 -17.55
N ASP A 95 5.17 8.73 -17.58
CA ASP A 95 4.87 10.02 -18.23
C ASP A 95 4.44 9.90 -19.71
N THR A 96 4.84 8.81 -20.37
CA THR A 96 4.53 8.52 -21.77
C THR A 96 3.19 7.80 -21.98
N THR A 97 2.54 7.31 -20.92
CA THR A 97 1.32 6.48 -21.02
C THR A 97 0.43 6.62 -19.79
N ASP A 98 -0.90 6.62 -19.96
CA ASP A 98 -1.85 6.53 -18.85
C ASP A 98 -1.88 5.15 -18.14
N GLU A 99 -0.94 4.25 -18.45
CA GLU A 99 -0.83 2.93 -17.85
C GLU A 99 -0.44 3.00 -16.36
N ILE A 100 -1.19 2.30 -15.51
CA ILE A 100 -0.89 2.17 -14.08
C ILE A 100 0.23 1.15 -13.91
N VAL A 101 1.33 1.56 -13.26
CA VAL A 101 2.48 0.69 -12.98
C VAL A 101 2.69 0.42 -11.49
N ALA A 102 2.04 1.19 -10.61
CA ALA A 102 1.95 0.91 -9.19
C ALA A 102 0.68 1.49 -8.58
N CYS A 103 0.23 0.93 -7.46
CA CYS A 103 -0.94 1.40 -6.73
C CYS A 103 -0.71 1.24 -5.22
N VAL A 104 -1.27 2.16 -4.43
CA VAL A 104 -1.50 2.01 -2.99
C VAL A 104 -2.84 2.67 -2.62
N ARG A 105 -3.58 2.04 -1.71
CA ARG A 105 -4.84 2.58 -1.16
C ARG A 105 -4.58 3.17 0.23
N LEU A 106 -5.23 4.29 0.51
CA LEU A 106 -5.25 4.95 1.80
C LEU A 106 -6.71 5.18 2.24
N ALA A 107 -7.17 4.44 3.23
CA ALA A 107 -8.53 4.51 3.77
C ALA A 107 -8.60 5.51 4.94
N PRO A 108 -9.54 6.48 4.91
CA PRO A 108 -9.67 7.48 5.97
C PRO A 108 -10.34 6.92 7.25
N PRO A 109 -10.27 7.65 8.39
CA PRO A 109 -10.80 7.21 9.67
C PRO A 109 -12.30 6.86 9.64
N GLY A 110 -13.08 7.55 8.81
CA GLY A 110 -14.51 7.27 8.61
C GLY A 110 -14.80 5.86 8.08
N LEU A 111 -13.81 5.17 7.51
CA LEU A 111 -13.90 3.78 7.07
C LEU A 111 -13.33 2.78 8.09
N GLY A 112 -13.00 3.23 9.31
CA GLY A 112 -12.29 2.45 10.33
C GLY A 112 -12.98 1.14 10.76
N ALA A 113 -14.30 1.00 10.52
CA ALA A 113 -15.02 -0.25 10.74
C ALA A 113 -14.59 -1.35 9.76
N GLY A 114 -14.19 -0.99 8.53
CA GLY A 114 -13.79 -1.91 7.47
C GLY A 114 -12.29 -2.24 7.44
N PHE A 115 -11.47 -1.59 8.27
CA PHE A 115 -10.01 -1.73 8.27
C PHE A 115 -9.57 -3.21 8.37
N GLN A 116 -8.61 -3.60 7.52
CA GLN A 116 -8.02 -4.93 7.52
C GLN A 116 -7.27 -5.23 8.82
N ALA A 117 -6.58 -4.26 9.42
CA ALA A 117 -5.95 -4.42 10.73
C ALA A 117 -6.98 -4.74 11.81
N ARG A 118 -8.14 -4.07 11.78
CA ARG A 118 -9.26 -4.36 12.68
C ARG A 118 -9.83 -5.75 12.46
N ARG A 119 -10.02 -6.16 11.19
CA ARG A 119 -10.49 -7.52 10.85
C ARG A 119 -9.49 -8.60 11.27
N HIS A 120 -8.20 -8.33 11.12
CA HIS A 120 -7.10 -9.25 11.46
C HIS A 120 -7.00 -9.50 12.97
N LEU A 121 -7.10 -8.43 13.76
CA LEU A 121 -6.98 -8.51 15.22
C LEU A 121 -8.29 -8.88 15.92
N GLY A 122 -9.42 -8.44 15.36
CA GLY A 122 -10.71 -8.35 16.05
C GLY A 122 -10.91 -6.97 16.66
N GLY A 123 -12.18 -6.56 16.83
CA GLY A 123 -12.52 -5.19 17.23
C GLY A 123 -11.93 -4.75 18.58
N ARG A 124 -11.93 -5.64 19.59
CA ARG A 124 -11.39 -5.36 20.92
C ARG A 124 -9.86 -5.19 20.89
N ALA A 125 -9.13 -6.18 20.38
CA ALA A 125 -7.67 -6.13 20.29
C ALA A 125 -7.17 -4.96 19.43
N TYR A 126 -7.92 -4.59 18.37
CA TYR A 126 -7.61 -3.40 17.59
C TYR A 126 -7.77 -2.10 18.39
N ALA A 127 -8.82 -1.97 19.20
CA ALA A 127 -9.00 -0.81 20.06
C ALA A 127 -7.93 -0.72 21.16
N GLU A 128 -7.55 -1.86 21.76
CA GLU A 128 -6.45 -1.97 22.72
C GLU A 128 -5.12 -1.53 22.07
N LEU A 129 -4.81 -2.02 20.86
CA LEU A 129 -3.65 -1.59 20.09
C LEU A 129 -3.65 -0.06 19.85
N LEU A 130 -4.78 0.52 19.44
CA LEU A 130 -4.86 1.98 19.25
C LEU A 130 -4.64 2.73 20.56
N ALA A 131 -5.08 2.20 21.70
CA ALA A 131 -4.82 2.80 23.00
C ALA A 131 -3.33 2.74 23.38
N GLU A 132 -2.67 1.60 23.16
CA GLU A 132 -1.22 1.44 23.36
C GLU A 132 -0.41 2.40 22.49
N LEU A 133 -0.86 2.64 21.26
CA LEU A 133 -0.27 3.62 20.36
C LEU A 133 -0.70 5.08 20.69
N GLY A 134 -1.46 5.32 21.76
CA GLY A 134 -1.93 6.66 22.13
C GLY A 134 -2.82 7.32 21.05
N ALA A 135 -3.55 6.50 20.29
CA ALA A 135 -4.29 6.89 19.09
C ALA A 135 -5.80 6.59 19.17
N SER A 136 -6.36 6.31 20.35
CA SER A 136 -7.78 5.94 20.52
C SER A 136 -8.77 6.94 19.94
N ASN A 137 -8.44 8.24 20.02
CA ASN A 137 -9.26 9.34 19.49
C ASN A 137 -8.57 10.10 18.36
N ALA A 138 -7.47 9.56 17.83
CA ALA A 138 -6.68 10.21 16.80
C ALA A 138 -7.21 9.86 15.40
N PRO A 139 -7.02 10.71 14.39
CA PRO A 139 -7.33 10.37 13.00
C PRO A 139 -6.36 9.29 12.50
N VAL A 140 -6.80 8.03 12.57
CA VAL A 140 -6.07 6.84 12.09
C VAL A 140 -6.51 6.49 10.67
N PHE A 141 -5.55 6.43 9.76
CA PHE A 141 -5.75 5.96 8.39
C PHE A 141 -5.22 4.55 8.23
N GLU A 142 -5.77 3.77 7.30
CA GLU A 142 -5.22 2.47 6.94
C GLU A 142 -4.64 2.48 5.52
N ALA A 143 -3.37 2.14 5.41
CA ALA A 143 -2.73 1.86 4.13
C ALA A 143 -2.91 0.39 3.75
N GLY A 144 -3.11 0.12 2.46
CA GLY A 144 -3.19 -1.24 1.96
C GLY A 144 -3.00 -1.30 0.47
N ARG A 145 -2.95 -2.52 -0.08
CA ARG A 145 -2.90 -2.74 -1.53
C ARG A 145 -1.73 -2.06 -2.24
N LEU A 146 -0.58 -1.96 -1.56
CA LEU A 146 0.67 -1.62 -2.21
C LEU A 146 1.04 -2.73 -3.19
N VAL A 147 0.97 -2.44 -4.47
CA VAL A 147 1.36 -3.33 -5.57
C VAL A 147 2.17 -2.56 -6.60
N VAL A 148 3.15 -3.25 -7.21
CA VAL A 148 4.00 -2.72 -8.27
C VAL A 148 4.05 -3.77 -9.37
N ALA A 149 3.83 -3.35 -10.63
CA ALA A 149 3.93 -4.21 -11.79
C ALA A 149 5.28 -4.95 -11.82
N SER A 150 5.30 -6.22 -12.21
CA SER A 150 6.49 -7.09 -12.11
C SER A 150 7.72 -6.50 -12.81
N GLY A 151 7.56 -5.93 -14.01
CA GLY A 151 8.64 -5.25 -14.75
C GLY A 151 9.21 -3.99 -14.06
N MET A 152 8.51 -3.46 -13.06
CA MET A 152 8.85 -2.25 -12.32
C MET A 152 9.33 -2.51 -10.89
N GLN A 153 9.29 -3.76 -10.43
CA GLN A 153 9.79 -4.15 -9.10
C GLN A 153 11.31 -4.01 -9.01
N GLY A 154 11.82 -3.80 -7.79
CA GLY A 154 13.26 -3.65 -7.53
C GLY A 154 13.84 -2.29 -7.93
N ARG A 155 13.06 -1.39 -8.54
CA ARG A 155 13.51 -0.08 -9.00
C ARG A 155 13.37 1.04 -7.96
N GLY A 156 12.75 0.78 -6.80
CA GLY A 156 12.50 1.79 -5.76
C GLY A 156 11.08 2.41 -5.80
N LEU A 157 10.29 2.13 -6.85
CA LEU A 157 8.93 2.67 -7.00
C LEU A 157 8.01 2.36 -5.82
N GLY A 158 8.11 1.16 -5.24
CA GLY A 158 7.32 0.80 -4.04
C GLY A 158 7.60 1.72 -2.85
N GLY A 159 8.85 2.12 -2.63
CA GLY A 159 9.22 3.05 -1.58
C GLY A 159 8.66 4.45 -1.83
N ARG A 160 8.78 4.95 -3.06
CA ARG A 160 8.19 6.24 -3.47
C ARG A 160 6.67 6.26 -3.32
N MET A 161 5.97 5.17 -3.64
CA MET A 161 4.52 5.06 -3.43
C MET A 161 4.13 5.10 -1.95
N VAL A 162 4.88 4.44 -1.07
CA VAL A 162 4.63 4.51 0.38
C VAL A 162 4.93 5.90 0.92
N ALA A 163 6.03 6.54 0.51
CA ALA A 163 6.33 7.92 0.85
C ALA A 163 5.22 8.87 0.38
N ALA A 164 4.67 8.63 -0.82
CA ALA A 164 3.57 9.41 -1.33
C ALA A 164 2.29 9.25 -0.50
N MET A 165 1.98 8.01 -0.12
CA MET A 165 0.86 7.70 0.75
C MET A 165 1.02 8.35 2.13
N VAL A 166 2.21 8.34 2.74
CA VAL A 166 2.46 9.04 4.02
C VAL A 166 2.29 10.55 3.87
N ALA A 167 2.78 11.14 2.78
CA ALA A 167 2.59 12.56 2.48
C ALA A 167 1.11 12.92 2.35
N THR A 168 0.33 12.10 1.64
CA THR A 168 -1.12 12.25 1.51
C THR A 168 -1.82 12.11 2.86
N ALA A 169 -1.49 11.10 3.65
CA ALA A 169 -2.06 10.92 4.99
C ALA A 169 -1.80 12.16 5.86
N ARG A 170 -0.57 12.70 5.83
CA ARG A 170 -0.20 13.93 6.54
C ARG A 170 -1.01 15.14 6.11
N ALA A 171 -1.13 15.38 4.80
CA ALA A 171 -1.92 16.48 4.27
C ALA A 171 -3.40 16.37 4.66
N LEU A 172 -3.91 15.14 4.80
CA LEU A 172 -5.28 14.86 5.24
C LEU A 172 -5.45 14.87 6.78
N GLY A 173 -4.41 15.26 7.54
CA GLY A 173 -4.48 15.39 8.99
C GLY A 173 -4.36 14.08 9.76
N ALA A 174 -3.86 13.00 9.14
CA ALA A 174 -3.60 11.75 9.84
C ALA A 174 -2.60 11.95 10.98
N SER A 175 -2.89 11.35 12.14
CA SER A 175 -1.92 11.21 13.24
C SER A 175 -1.16 9.90 13.16
N LEU A 176 -1.82 8.86 12.66
CA LEU A 176 -1.29 7.51 12.56
C LEU A 176 -1.72 6.89 11.24
N VAL A 177 -0.81 6.17 10.59
CA VAL A 177 -1.12 5.23 9.51
C VAL A 177 -0.86 3.82 10.03
N VAL A 178 -1.84 2.94 9.89
CA VAL A 178 -1.70 1.51 10.15
C VAL A 178 -1.75 0.72 8.85
N CYS A 179 -1.12 -0.43 8.78
CA CYS A 179 -1.32 -1.37 7.69
C CYS A 179 -1.14 -2.80 8.16
N THR A 180 -1.75 -3.75 7.45
CA THR A 180 -1.37 -5.16 7.54
C THR A 180 -0.31 -5.44 6.48
N SER A 181 0.75 -6.12 6.88
CA SER A 181 1.85 -6.47 5.98
C SER A 181 2.24 -7.93 6.11
N GLY A 182 2.43 -8.56 4.95
CA GLY A 182 2.96 -9.92 4.86
C GLY A 182 4.48 -9.94 5.01
N THR A 183 5.00 -10.98 5.64
CA THR A 183 6.43 -11.14 5.93
C THR A 183 7.15 -11.99 4.90
N GLY A 184 6.44 -12.88 4.19
CA GLY A 184 7.04 -13.82 3.24
C GLY A 184 7.71 -13.16 2.03
N HIS A 185 7.21 -11.99 1.62
CA HIS A 185 7.80 -11.17 0.57
C HIS A 185 8.54 -9.93 1.09
N ARG A 186 8.83 -9.87 2.40
CA ARG A 186 9.55 -8.77 3.05
C ARG A 186 8.90 -7.40 2.84
N GLN A 187 7.58 -7.37 2.66
CA GLN A 187 6.86 -6.10 2.52
C GLN A 187 6.92 -5.31 3.83
N ASP A 188 6.95 -6.00 4.95
CA ASP A 188 7.17 -5.41 6.27
C ASP A 188 8.54 -4.72 6.39
N VAL A 189 9.58 -5.29 5.78
CA VAL A 189 10.92 -4.66 5.71
C VAL A 189 10.89 -3.38 4.87
N LEU A 190 10.17 -3.35 3.74
CA LEU A 190 10.00 -2.14 2.94
C LEU A 190 9.33 -1.02 3.76
N PHE A 191 8.21 -1.33 4.41
CA PHE A 191 7.54 -0.38 5.30
C PHE A 191 8.45 0.05 6.47
N GLY A 192 9.23 -0.87 7.03
CA GLY A 192 10.18 -0.61 8.12
C GLY A 192 11.24 0.44 7.78
N ARG A 193 11.80 0.40 6.56
CA ARG A 193 12.75 1.41 6.07
C ARG A 193 12.12 2.82 6.02
N LEU A 194 10.81 2.89 5.91
CA LEU A 194 10.03 4.12 5.80
C LEU A 194 9.42 4.56 7.12
N GLY A 195 9.92 4.04 8.25
CA GLY A 195 9.50 4.45 9.59
C GLY A 195 8.22 3.79 10.09
N PHE A 196 7.74 2.73 9.44
CA PHE A 196 6.69 1.91 10.02
C PHE A 196 7.30 0.92 11.01
N HIS A 197 6.68 0.79 12.18
CA HIS A 197 7.13 -0.12 13.22
C HIS A 197 6.14 -1.28 13.36
N PRO A 198 6.63 -2.53 13.47
CA PRO A 198 5.76 -3.67 13.75
C PRO A 198 5.14 -3.54 15.14
N CYS A 199 3.83 -3.74 15.22
CA CYS A 199 3.10 -3.76 16.47
C CYS A 199 3.28 -5.15 17.13
N PRO A 200 3.91 -5.24 18.32
CA PRO A 200 4.17 -6.52 18.97
C PRO A 200 2.90 -7.36 19.19
N GLY A 201 3.01 -8.68 19.03
CA GLY A 201 1.90 -9.60 19.30
C GLY A 201 0.79 -9.63 18.22
N THR A 202 0.99 -8.94 17.10
CA THR A 202 -0.01 -8.88 16.01
C THR A 202 0.22 -9.90 14.90
N ASP A 203 1.34 -10.62 14.93
CA ASP A 203 1.69 -11.67 13.97
C ASP A 203 0.69 -12.82 14.00
N ARG A 204 0.05 -13.10 12.86
CA ARG A 204 -0.79 -14.29 12.67
C ARG A 204 -0.65 -14.82 11.26
N TYR A 205 -0.56 -16.15 11.14
CA TYR A 205 -0.63 -16.78 9.83
C TYR A 205 -2.03 -16.60 9.23
N SER A 206 -2.09 -16.06 8.02
CA SER A 206 -3.32 -15.93 7.26
C SER A 206 -3.36 -17.00 6.19
N THR A 207 -4.30 -17.92 6.29
CA THR A 207 -4.55 -18.93 5.25
C THR A 207 -4.98 -18.30 3.93
N HIS A 208 -5.66 -17.15 3.97
CA HIS A 208 -6.06 -16.40 2.79
C HIS A 208 -4.86 -15.83 2.02
N TYR A 209 -3.85 -15.33 2.73
CA TYR A 209 -2.64 -14.77 2.11
C TYR A 209 -1.50 -15.79 1.95
N GLN A 210 -1.62 -16.95 2.59
CA GLN A 210 -0.55 -17.95 2.73
C GLN A 210 0.75 -17.33 3.25
N ASP A 211 0.61 -16.42 4.22
CA ASP A 211 1.70 -15.62 4.76
C ASP A 211 1.43 -15.32 6.24
N THR A 212 2.49 -15.10 7.01
CA THR A 212 2.40 -14.47 8.32
C THR A 212 2.18 -12.97 8.10
N VAL A 213 1.07 -12.48 8.62
CA VAL A 213 0.67 -11.08 8.53
C VAL A 213 0.78 -10.44 9.90
N ARG A 214 1.35 -9.24 9.95
CA ARG A 214 1.47 -8.40 11.14
C ARG A 214 0.89 -7.02 10.88
N VAL A 215 0.53 -6.32 11.95
CA VAL A 215 0.16 -4.92 11.88
C VAL A 215 1.43 -4.07 12.03
N LEU A 216 1.59 -3.09 11.15
CA LEU A 216 2.59 -2.05 11.27
C LEU A 216 1.90 -0.72 11.53
N ALA A 217 2.58 0.19 12.23
CA ALA A 217 2.10 1.53 12.51
C ALA A 217 3.19 2.57 12.25
N HIS A 218 2.80 3.73 11.75
CA HIS A 218 3.67 4.87 11.52
C HIS A 218 3.02 6.14 12.07
N ARG A 219 3.71 6.85 12.99
CA ARG A 219 3.24 8.17 13.41
C ARG A 219 3.64 9.17 12.36
N VAL A 220 2.65 9.86 11.81
CA VAL A 220 2.88 10.76 10.68
C VAL A 220 3.74 11.98 11.06
N SER A 221 3.80 12.32 12.36
CA SER A 221 4.70 13.34 12.91
C SER A 221 6.18 12.96 12.84
N GLU A 222 6.51 11.66 12.77
CA GLU A 222 7.89 11.17 12.66
C GLU A 222 8.43 11.34 11.23
N GLY A 223 7.55 11.52 10.23
CA GLY A 223 7.96 11.76 8.84
C GLY A 223 8.57 10.55 8.14
N ALA A 224 8.80 10.67 6.83
CA ALA A 224 9.47 9.65 6.01
C ALA A 224 10.82 10.20 5.54
N TYR A 225 11.80 10.28 6.45
CA TYR A 225 13.06 11.03 6.26
C TYR A 225 13.82 10.66 4.97
N GLU A 226 13.80 9.38 4.57
CA GLU A 226 14.47 8.92 3.35
C GLU A 226 13.85 9.51 2.06
N PHE A 227 12.62 10.01 2.12
CA PHE A 227 11.88 10.53 0.96
C PHE A 227 11.35 11.95 1.18
N GLU A 228 11.98 12.74 2.07
CA GLU A 228 11.51 14.07 2.43
C GLU A 228 11.38 15.03 1.22
N ALA A 229 12.24 14.87 0.20
CA ALA A 229 12.13 15.61 -1.06
C ALA A 229 10.84 15.27 -1.83
N VAL A 230 10.48 13.99 -1.90
CA VAL A 230 9.24 13.49 -2.52
C VAL A 230 8.03 13.97 -1.71
N THR A 231 8.06 13.80 -0.38
CA THR A 231 7.01 14.27 0.54
C THR A 231 6.78 15.78 0.41
N SER A 232 7.85 16.56 0.26
CA SER A 232 7.78 18.03 0.11
C SER A 232 7.19 18.47 -1.22
N LYS A 233 7.54 17.79 -2.33
CA LYS A 233 6.92 18.03 -3.64
C LYS A 233 5.43 17.70 -3.60
N LEU A 234 5.08 16.55 -3.03
CA LEU A 234 3.69 16.11 -2.91
C LEU A 234 2.86 17.07 -2.07
N ARG A 235 3.36 17.52 -0.91
CA ARG A 235 2.64 18.46 -0.05
C ARG A 235 2.14 19.70 -0.82
N ARG A 236 2.98 20.28 -1.68
CA ARG A 236 2.60 21.45 -2.48
C ARG A 236 1.46 21.15 -3.48
N GLY A 237 1.41 19.93 -4.03
CA GLY A 237 0.33 19.51 -4.95
C GLY A 237 -0.94 19.02 -4.24
N LEU A 238 -0.85 18.69 -2.95
CA LEU A 238 -1.97 18.17 -2.14
C LEU A 238 -2.84 19.28 -1.55
N ASP A 239 -2.37 20.52 -1.46
CA ASP A 239 -3.14 21.65 -0.91
C ASP A 239 -4.43 21.94 -1.72
N ASP A 240 -4.45 21.57 -3.01
CA ASP A 240 -5.60 21.75 -3.91
C ASP A 240 -6.55 20.53 -3.98
N LEU A 241 -6.21 19.42 -3.32
CA LEU A 241 -6.94 18.15 -3.44
C LEU A 241 -8.41 18.16 -2.96
N PRO A 242 -8.83 19.00 -1.98
CA PRO A 242 -10.26 19.12 -1.66
C PRO A 242 -11.10 19.69 -2.81
N ARG A 243 -10.48 20.31 -3.82
CA ARG A 243 -11.14 21.01 -4.93
C ARG A 243 -11.05 20.29 -6.28
N ALA A 244 -10.07 19.41 -6.45
CA ALA A 244 -9.86 18.65 -7.68
C ALA A 244 -10.30 17.18 -7.54
N GLU A 245 -10.89 16.61 -8.60
CA GLU A 245 -11.21 15.16 -8.63
C GLU A 245 -9.95 14.27 -8.68
N VAL A 246 -8.84 14.83 -9.18
CA VAL A 246 -7.54 14.17 -9.30
C VAL A 246 -6.43 15.18 -9.00
N ALA A 247 -5.49 14.84 -8.12
CA ALA A 247 -4.21 15.53 -8.04
C ALA A 247 -3.14 14.72 -8.79
N ARG A 248 -2.36 15.41 -9.63
CA ARG A 248 -1.29 14.82 -10.44
C ARG A 248 0.03 15.42 -10.00
N ILE A 249 0.98 14.56 -9.63
CA ILE A 249 2.22 15.01 -9.02
C ILE A 249 3.40 14.22 -9.59
N PRO A 250 4.40 14.88 -10.20
CA PRO A 250 5.59 14.21 -10.71
C PRO A 250 6.44 13.66 -9.55
N LEU A 251 6.93 12.43 -9.71
CA LEU A 251 7.82 11.73 -8.78
C LEU A 251 9.29 11.75 -9.23
#